data_AF-A0A0B4DKB6-F1
#
_entry.id   AF-A0A0B4DKB6-F1
#
_cell.length_a   1.000
_cell.length_b   1.000
_cell.length_c   1.000
_cell.angle_alpha   90.00
_cell.angle_beta   90.00
_cell.angle_gamma   90.00
#
_symmetry.space_group_name_H-M   'P 1'
#
loop_
_entity.id
_entity.type
_entity.pdbx_description
1 polymer ?
#
loop_
_entity_poly.entity_id
_entity_poly.type
_entity_poly.pdbx_seq_one_letter_code
_entity_poly.pdbx_strand_id
1 'polypeptide(L)'
;MAPRSFLQWPVVRQLSTGDLLGRGPAVTSAKTRAIEPRTATADRVVQSVCPYCAVGCGQKVYVKDEKVVQIEGDPDSPISRGRLCPKGSASEQLVNSPGRQTKVLYRAPRSTEWEHLDLATAVEMVADRFIETRRRTWQQEDDQGRLLRRTMGIASLGGATLDNEENYLIKKLFTAAGAVQTENQARI
;
A
#
# COMPACT_ATOMS: atom_id res chain seq x y z
N MET A 1 -41.00 -1.57 -8.81
CA MET A 1 -41.59 -2.81 -9.38
C MET A 1 -42.08 -2.46 -10.77
N ALA A 2 -41.39 -2.88 -11.84
CA ALA A 2 -41.89 -2.64 -13.19
C ALA A 2 -43.22 -3.39 -13.40
N PRO A 3 -44.22 -2.82 -14.07
CA PRO A 3 -45.51 -3.47 -14.27
C PRO A 3 -45.32 -4.77 -15.05
N ARG A 4 -45.92 -5.86 -14.56
CA ARG A 4 -45.87 -7.19 -15.17
C ARG A 4 -46.69 -7.20 -16.46
N SER A 5 -46.11 -6.69 -17.55
CA SER A 5 -46.66 -6.85 -18.91
C SER A 5 -46.56 -8.32 -19.35
N PHE A 6 -47.56 -8.80 -20.10
CA PHE A 6 -47.57 -10.14 -20.70
C PHE A 6 -46.29 -10.44 -21.51
N LEU A 7 -45.74 -9.43 -22.19
CA LEU A 7 -44.50 -9.54 -22.96
C LEU A 7 -43.25 -9.78 -22.10
N GLN A 8 -43.33 -9.54 -20.79
CA GLN A 8 -42.23 -9.76 -19.85
C GLN A 8 -42.29 -11.14 -19.16
N TRP A 9 -43.29 -11.98 -19.48
CA TRP A 9 -43.36 -13.35 -18.94
C TRP A 9 -42.18 -14.21 -19.44
N PRO A 10 -41.52 -15.00 -18.57
CA PRO A 10 -40.35 -15.79 -18.94
C PRO A 10 -40.56 -16.68 -20.17
N VAL A 11 -41.72 -17.35 -20.27
CA VAL A 11 -42.06 -18.21 -21.41
C VAL A 11 -42.24 -17.43 -22.71
N VAL A 12 -42.85 -16.24 -22.66
CA VAL A 12 -43.05 -15.36 -23.81
C VAL A 12 -41.71 -14.79 -24.29
N ARG A 13 -40.84 -14.42 -23.36
CA ARG A 13 -39.46 -13.97 -23.66
C ARG A 13 -38.64 -15.10 -24.28
N GLN A 14 -38.71 -16.33 -23.75
CA GLN A 14 -37.98 -17.47 -24.30
C GLN A 14 -38.40 -17.79 -25.74
N LEU A 15 -39.71 -17.81 -26.02
CA LEU A 15 -40.23 -18.04 -27.37
C LEU A 15 -39.85 -16.91 -28.32
N SER A 16 -39.98 -15.64 -27.90
CA SER A 16 -39.68 -14.49 -28.76
C SER A 16 -38.18 -14.27 -29.03
N THR A 17 -37.29 -14.68 -28.11
CA THR A 17 -35.83 -14.57 -28.31
C THR A 17 -35.19 -15.86 -28.80
N GLY A 18 -35.96 -16.91 -29.09
CA GLY A 18 -35.44 -18.22 -29.52
C GLY A 18 -34.63 -18.96 -28.44
N ASP A 19 -34.80 -18.61 -27.16
CA ASP A 19 -34.10 -19.23 -26.02
C ASP A 19 -34.86 -20.47 -25.54
N LEU A 20 -34.93 -21.49 -26.38
CA LEU A 20 -35.68 -22.73 -26.14
C LEU A 20 -35.18 -23.53 -24.93
N LEU A 21 -33.91 -23.35 -24.56
CA LEU A 21 -33.29 -24.03 -23.41
C LEU A 21 -33.50 -23.26 -22.10
N GLY A 22 -34.01 -22.03 -22.14
CA GLY A 22 -34.17 -21.18 -20.98
C GLY A 22 -32.86 -20.88 -20.25
N ARG A 23 -31.75 -20.81 -21.00
CA ARG A 23 -30.39 -20.56 -20.47
C ARG A 23 -29.76 -19.30 -21.05
N GLY A 24 -30.44 -18.66 -21.97
CA GLY A 24 -30.01 -17.46 -22.65
C GLY A 24 -30.53 -16.18 -22.00
N PRO A 25 -30.57 -15.09 -22.77
CA PRO A 25 -30.93 -13.78 -22.26
C PRO A 25 -32.34 -13.71 -21.64
N ALA A 26 -33.28 -14.54 -22.07
CA ALA A 26 -34.68 -14.47 -21.62
C ALA A 26 -34.83 -14.72 -20.11
N VAL A 27 -33.94 -15.51 -19.51
CA VAL A 27 -33.92 -15.81 -18.07
C VAL A 27 -32.98 -14.91 -17.27
N THR A 28 -32.22 -14.03 -17.92
CA THR A 28 -31.33 -13.09 -17.23
C THR A 28 -32.14 -12.02 -16.49
N SER A 29 -32.02 -12.01 -15.16
CA SER A 29 -32.71 -11.03 -14.32
C SER A 29 -32.28 -9.59 -14.65
N ALA A 30 -33.17 -8.62 -14.41
CA ALA A 30 -32.83 -7.21 -14.54
C ALA A 30 -31.63 -6.82 -13.66
N LYS A 31 -31.53 -7.41 -12.45
CA LYS A 31 -30.37 -7.24 -11.56
C LYS A 31 -29.08 -7.67 -12.25
N THR A 32 -29.03 -8.88 -12.79
CA THR A 32 -27.85 -9.41 -13.49
C THR A 32 -27.45 -8.56 -14.69
N ARG A 33 -28.43 -8.05 -15.45
CA ARG A 33 -28.18 -7.16 -16.60
C ARG A 33 -27.62 -5.79 -16.19
N ALA A 34 -27.95 -5.32 -14.99
CA ALA A 34 -27.48 -4.05 -14.45
C ALA A 34 -26.18 -4.18 -13.63
N ILE A 35 -25.59 -5.38 -13.53
CA ILE A 35 -24.28 -5.54 -12.88
C ILE A 35 -23.23 -4.99 -13.83
N GLU A 36 -22.54 -3.95 -13.38
CA GLU A 36 -21.38 -3.40 -14.05
C GLU A 36 -20.09 -3.83 -13.32
N PRO A 37 -18.93 -3.85 -14.01
CA PRO A 37 -17.64 -4.05 -13.36
C PRO A 37 -17.43 -3.02 -12.24
N ARG A 38 -16.83 -3.43 -11.12
CA ARG A 38 -16.48 -2.50 -10.02
C ARG A 38 -15.59 -1.33 -10.49
N THR A 39 -14.84 -1.57 -11.56
CA THR A 39 -13.94 -0.62 -12.21
C THR A 39 -14.66 0.38 -13.12
N ALA A 40 -15.90 0.11 -13.55
CA ALA A 40 -16.65 0.97 -14.49
C ALA A 40 -16.97 2.36 -13.91
N THR A 41 -16.98 2.48 -12.58
CA THR A 41 -17.29 3.73 -11.88
C THR A 41 -16.07 4.48 -11.37
N ALA A 42 -14.85 4.05 -11.74
CA ALA A 42 -13.62 4.71 -11.33
C ALA A 42 -13.44 6.03 -12.10
N ASP A 43 -13.03 7.09 -11.40
CA ASP A 43 -12.74 8.39 -11.98
C ASP A 43 -11.43 8.37 -12.76
N ARG A 44 -10.47 7.55 -12.30
CA ARG A 44 -9.18 7.36 -12.97
C ARG A 44 -8.57 5.99 -12.66
N VAL A 45 -7.65 5.60 -13.52
CA VAL A 45 -6.81 4.41 -13.36
C VAL A 45 -5.35 4.83 -13.36
N VAL A 46 -4.60 4.40 -12.36
CA VAL A 46 -3.18 4.72 -12.20
C VAL A 46 -2.37 3.43 -12.24
N GLN A 47 -1.24 3.43 -12.94
CA GLN A 47 -0.33 2.30 -12.96
C GLN A 47 0.58 2.33 -11.72
N SER A 48 0.82 1.15 -11.15
CA SER A 48 1.72 0.98 -10.01
C SER A 48 2.44 -0.38 -10.09
N VAL A 49 3.30 -0.65 -9.13
CA VAL A 49 4.05 -1.91 -9.00
C VAL A 49 3.67 -2.59 -7.69
N CYS A 50 3.49 -3.91 -7.76
CA CYS A 50 3.18 -4.75 -6.61
C CYS A 50 4.25 -4.62 -5.51
N PRO A 51 3.88 -4.28 -4.26
CA PRO A 51 4.85 -3.97 -3.19
C PRO A 51 5.34 -5.21 -2.41
N TYR A 52 5.14 -6.42 -2.95
CA TYR A 52 5.41 -7.66 -2.22
C TYR A 52 6.80 -8.24 -2.53
N CYS A 53 6.89 -9.15 -3.49
CA CYS A 53 8.16 -9.79 -3.84
C CYS A 53 8.89 -9.02 -4.94
N ALA A 54 10.16 -9.36 -5.17
CA ALA A 54 11.02 -8.73 -6.16
C ALA A 54 10.68 -9.03 -7.63
N VAL A 55 9.54 -9.66 -7.93
CA VAL A 55 9.10 -9.90 -9.32
C VAL A 55 8.72 -8.59 -10.00
N GLY A 56 8.13 -7.63 -9.27
CA GLY A 56 7.73 -6.35 -9.85
C GLY A 56 6.52 -6.45 -10.80
N CYS A 57 5.51 -7.24 -10.44
CA CYS A 57 4.27 -7.31 -11.23
C CYS A 57 3.62 -5.92 -11.35
N GLY A 58 3.26 -5.51 -12.57
CA GLY A 58 2.51 -4.27 -12.79
C GLY A 58 1.06 -4.38 -12.31
N GLN A 59 0.53 -3.27 -11.80
CA GLN A 59 -0.83 -3.15 -11.26
C GLN A 59 -1.55 -1.94 -11.86
N LYS A 60 -2.87 -2.08 -12.07
CA LYS A 60 -3.80 -0.97 -12.33
C LYS A 60 -4.60 -0.69 -11.06
N VAL A 61 -4.49 0.53 -10.55
CA VAL A 61 -5.17 1.03 -9.36
C VAL A 61 -6.33 1.91 -9.79
N TYR A 62 -7.54 1.49 -9.48
CA TYR A 62 -8.76 2.21 -9.79
C TYR A 62 -9.14 3.11 -8.62
N VAL A 63 -9.33 4.39 -8.91
CA VAL A 63 -9.60 5.42 -7.90
C VAL A 63 -10.95 6.05 -8.15
N LYS A 64 -11.73 6.24 -7.08
CA LYS A 64 -12.99 6.98 -7.08
C LYS A 64 -13.09 7.83 -5.83
N ASP A 65 -13.51 9.08 -5.95
CA ASP A 65 -13.64 10.01 -4.81
C ASP A 65 -12.34 10.07 -3.96
N GLU A 66 -11.19 10.08 -4.64
CA GLU A 66 -9.84 10.01 -4.04
C GLU A 66 -9.56 8.77 -3.18
N LYS A 67 -10.34 7.69 -3.33
CA LYS A 67 -10.15 6.41 -2.67
C LYS A 67 -9.87 5.30 -3.65
N VAL A 68 -8.96 4.40 -3.28
CA VAL A 68 -8.74 3.17 -4.03
C VAL A 68 -9.98 2.28 -3.89
N VAL A 69 -10.60 1.91 -5.01
CA VAL A 69 -11.80 1.05 -5.03
C VAL A 69 -11.52 -0.33 -5.60
N GLN A 70 -10.43 -0.49 -6.35
CA GLN A 70 -9.99 -1.78 -6.87
C GLN A 70 -8.51 -1.73 -7.26
N ILE A 71 -7.83 -2.87 -7.14
CA ILE A 71 -6.50 -3.08 -7.71
C ILE A 71 -6.51 -4.40 -8.49
N GLU A 72 -6.02 -4.38 -9.73
CA GLU A 72 -5.83 -5.59 -10.52
C GLU A 72 -4.49 -5.58 -11.26
N GLY A 73 -4.15 -6.68 -11.93
CA GLY A 73 -2.88 -6.77 -12.66
C GLY A 73 -2.92 -5.95 -13.94
N ASP A 74 -1.82 -5.27 -14.26
CA ASP A 74 -1.69 -4.52 -15.50
C ASP A 74 -1.41 -5.46 -16.69
N PRO A 75 -2.33 -5.58 -17.67
CA PRO A 75 -2.11 -6.38 -18.88
C PRO A 75 -0.89 -5.93 -19.69
N ASP A 76 -0.54 -4.65 -19.60
CA ASP A 76 0.56 -4.03 -20.34
C ASP A 76 1.92 -4.26 -19.66
N SER A 77 1.93 -4.87 -18.47
CA SER A 77 3.17 -5.21 -17.76
C SER A 77 3.99 -6.24 -18.57
N PRO A 78 5.27 -5.95 -18.91
CA PRO A 78 6.12 -6.89 -19.62
C PRO A 78 6.46 -8.13 -18.79
N ILE A 79 6.35 -8.01 -17.46
CA ILE A 79 6.67 -9.07 -16.50
C ILE A 79 5.46 -9.97 -16.24
N SER A 80 4.34 -9.39 -15.83
CA SER A 80 3.20 -10.17 -15.33
C SER A 80 2.05 -10.33 -16.33
N ARG A 81 1.94 -9.48 -17.35
CA ARG A 81 0.88 -9.49 -18.37
C ARG A 81 -0.52 -9.64 -17.76
N GLY A 82 -0.82 -8.86 -16.73
CA GLY A 82 -2.10 -8.84 -16.02
C GLY A 82 -2.26 -9.86 -14.90
N ARG A 83 -1.29 -10.76 -14.69
CA ARG A 83 -1.39 -11.81 -13.66
C ARG A 83 -0.89 -11.33 -12.30
N LEU A 84 -1.67 -11.59 -11.25
CA LEU A 84 -1.25 -11.38 -9.87
C LEU A 84 -1.40 -12.67 -9.07
N CYS A 85 -0.46 -12.91 -8.16
CA CYS A 85 -0.62 -13.95 -7.13
C CYS A 85 -1.60 -13.47 -6.04
N PRO A 86 -2.04 -14.34 -5.10
CA PRO A 86 -3.01 -13.98 -4.07
C PRO A 86 -2.64 -12.73 -3.26
N LYS A 87 -1.34 -12.52 -3.00
CA LYS A 87 -0.84 -11.31 -2.31
C LYS A 87 -1.12 -10.06 -3.13
N GLY A 88 -0.70 -10.06 -4.39
CA GLY A 88 -0.88 -8.92 -5.30
C GLY A 88 -2.34 -8.59 -5.53
N SER A 89 -3.21 -9.60 -5.75
CA SER A 89 -4.65 -9.39 -5.93
C SER A 89 -5.36 -8.90 -4.68
N ALA A 90 -4.79 -9.14 -3.49
CA ALA A 90 -5.35 -8.68 -2.22
C ALA A 90 -4.81 -7.29 -1.78
N SER A 91 -3.99 -6.62 -2.60
CA SER A 91 -3.37 -5.34 -2.21
C SER A 91 -4.39 -4.23 -1.92
N GLU A 92 -5.57 -4.27 -2.54
CA GLU A 92 -6.65 -3.31 -2.24
C GLU A 92 -7.11 -3.42 -0.77
N GLN A 93 -7.23 -4.65 -0.25
CA GLN A 93 -7.61 -4.89 1.13
C GLN A 93 -6.56 -4.40 2.13
N LEU A 94 -5.29 -4.37 1.73
CA LEU A 94 -4.21 -3.83 2.55
C LEU A 94 -4.36 -2.31 2.71
N VAL A 95 -4.61 -1.59 1.61
CA VAL A 95 -4.74 -0.12 1.60
C VAL A 95 -5.96 0.35 2.39
N ASN A 96 -7.08 -0.36 2.23
CA ASN A 96 -8.37 -0.04 2.84
C ASN A 96 -8.64 -0.82 4.14
N SER A 97 -7.63 -1.48 4.71
CA SER A 97 -7.79 -2.26 5.94
C SER A 97 -8.31 -1.38 7.07
N PRO A 98 -9.39 -1.78 7.79
CA PRO A 98 -9.89 -1.04 8.94
C PRO A 98 -8.89 -1.01 10.11
N GLY A 99 -7.89 -1.92 10.10
CA GLY A 99 -6.81 -1.94 11.09
C GLY A 99 -5.65 -0.99 10.78
N ARG A 100 -5.70 -0.26 9.64
CA ARG A 100 -4.64 0.68 9.27
C ARG A 100 -4.55 1.81 10.29
N GLN A 101 -3.37 1.98 10.87
CA GLN A 101 -3.15 3.01 11.87
C GLN A 101 -2.85 4.35 11.21
N THR A 102 -3.65 5.37 11.51
CA THR A 102 -3.61 6.69 10.84
C THR A 102 -3.24 7.83 11.78
N LYS A 103 -3.00 7.53 13.05
CA LYS A 103 -2.63 8.49 14.09
C LYS A 103 -1.30 8.08 14.70
N VAL A 104 -0.51 9.06 15.11
CA VAL A 104 0.73 8.78 15.82
C VAL A 104 0.40 8.25 17.20
N LEU A 105 1.04 7.13 17.54
CA LEU A 105 0.96 6.51 18.85
C LEU A 105 2.27 6.78 19.60
N TYR A 106 2.16 7.25 20.83
CA TYR A 106 3.28 7.47 21.73
C TYR A 106 3.13 6.58 22.96
N ARG A 107 4.25 6.11 23.49
CA ARG A 107 4.32 5.30 24.71
C ARG A 107 5.42 5.85 25.59
N ALA A 108 5.02 6.44 26.71
CA ALA A 108 5.95 7.00 27.67
C ALA A 108 6.90 5.93 28.25
N PRO A 109 8.11 6.30 28.70
CA PRO A 109 9.04 5.37 29.32
C PRO A 109 8.37 4.61 30.47
N ARG A 110 8.47 3.27 30.43
CA ARG A 110 7.87 2.33 31.39
C ARG A 110 6.33 2.25 31.39
N SER A 111 5.63 2.98 30.52
CA SER A 111 4.17 2.80 30.32
C SER A 111 3.88 1.44 29.67
N THR A 112 2.69 0.88 29.91
CA THR A 112 2.14 -0.25 29.13
C THR A 112 1.14 0.19 28.06
N GLU A 113 0.66 1.43 28.16
CA GLU A 113 -0.41 1.97 27.33
C GLU A 113 0.11 2.89 26.23
N TRP A 114 -0.61 2.90 25.10
CA TRP A 114 -0.42 3.85 24.01
C TRP A 114 -1.33 5.06 24.17
N GLU A 115 -0.79 6.23 23.88
CA GLU A 115 -1.55 7.47 23.78
C GLU A 115 -1.41 8.09 22.38
N HIS A 116 -2.41 8.87 21.98
CA HIS A 116 -2.33 9.60 20.72
C HIS A 116 -1.47 10.85 20.90
N LEU A 117 -0.60 11.09 19.92
CA LEU A 117 0.22 12.29 19.88
C LEU A 117 0.00 13.04 18.57
N ASP A 118 0.13 14.36 18.62
CA ASP A 118 0.18 15.18 17.40
C ASP A 118 1.44 14.85 16.58
N LEU A 119 1.31 14.86 15.24
CA LEU A 119 2.41 14.51 14.35
C LEU A 119 3.58 15.48 14.46
N ALA A 120 3.33 16.80 14.50
CA ALA A 120 4.40 17.78 14.59
C ALA A 120 5.14 17.64 15.93
N THR A 121 4.39 17.45 17.01
CA THR A 121 4.96 17.20 18.34
C THR A 121 5.84 15.95 18.36
N ALA A 122 5.37 14.86 17.75
CA ALA A 122 6.14 13.62 17.67
C ALA A 122 7.44 13.78 16.87
N VAL A 123 7.39 14.49 15.74
CA VAL A 123 8.56 14.76 14.90
C VAL A 123 9.61 15.57 15.64
N GLU A 124 9.24 16.67 16.30
CA GLU A 124 10.16 17.47 17.12
C GLU A 124 10.78 16.64 18.25
N MET A 125 9.96 15.86 18.96
CA MET A 125 10.43 14.97 20.01
C MET A 125 11.42 13.91 19.54
N VAL A 126 11.29 13.41 18.29
CA VAL A 126 12.25 12.49 17.68
C VAL A 126 13.52 13.24 17.29
N ALA A 127 13.40 14.41 16.67
CA ALA A 127 14.52 15.24 16.25
C ALA A 127 15.41 15.66 17.42
N ASP A 128 14.83 16.15 18.51
CA ASP A 128 15.55 16.56 19.73
C ASP A 128 16.37 15.40 20.30
N ARG A 129 15.75 14.24 20.45
CA ARG A 129 16.42 13.04 20.98
C ARG A 129 17.51 12.54 20.05
N PHE A 130 17.29 12.61 18.74
CA PHE A 130 18.28 12.22 17.73
C PHE A 130 19.51 13.13 17.79
N ILE A 131 19.29 14.44 17.82
CA ILE A 131 20.36 15.45 17.90
C ILE A 131 21.13 15.32 19.22
N GLU A 132 20.42 15.19 20.33
CA GLU A 132 21.03 15.05 21.65
C GLU A 132 21.85 13.77 21.75
N THR A 133 21.32 12.64 21.27
CA THR A 133 22.04 11.36 21.25
C THR A 133 23.28 11.46 20.38
N ARG A 134 23.19 12.08 19.19
CA ARG A 134 24.33 12.30 18.30
C ARG A 134 25.42 13.10 19.01
N ARG A 135 25.08 14.21 19.67
CA ARG A 135 26.05 15.05 20.41
C ARG A 135 26.74 14.26 21.52
N ARG A 136 25.94 13.58 22.35
CA ARG A 136 26.43 12.81 23.51
C ARG A 136 27.33 11.65 23.14
N THR A 137 27.17 11.08 21.94
CA THR A 137 27.88 9.86 21.50
C THR A 137 28.79 10.08 20.30
N TRP A 138 29.14 11.34 20.01
CA TRP A 138 30.03 11.68 18.91
C TRP A 138 31.46 11.22 19.18
N GLN A 139 32.08 10.62 18.18
CA GLN A 139 33.48 10.19 18.17
C GLN A 139 34.21 10.97 17.07
N GLN A 140 35.01 11.94 17.48
CA GLN A 140 35.82 12.72 16.55
C GLN A 140 36.99 11.88 16.03
N GLU A 141 37.69 11.22 16.95
CA GLU A 141 38.88 10.39 16.73
C GLU A 141 38.76 9.09 17.54
N ASP A 142 39.60 8.10 17.23
CA ASP A 142 39.78 6.91 18.06
C ASP A 142 40.98 7.02 19.02
N ASP A 143 41.23 5.97 19.80
CA ASP A 143 42.33 5.90 20.77
C ASP A 143 43.74 6.02 20.14
N GLN A 144 43.84 5.92 18.81
CA GLN A 144 45.07 6.07 18.04
C GLN A 144 45.16 7.43 17.33
N GLY A 145 44.23 8.35 17.60
CA GLY A 145 44.19 9.68 16.98
C GLY A 145 43.72 9.69 15.51
N ARG A 146 43.13 8.60 15.01
CA ARG A 146 42.61 8.55 13.64
C ARG A 146 41.22 9.20 13.60
N LEU A 147 41.00 10.10 12.66
CA LEU A 147 39.70 10.75 12.47
C LEU A 147 38.61 9.72 12.15
N LEU A 148 37.54 9.71 12.96
CA LEU A 148 36.36 8.86 12.78
C LEU A 148 35.15 9.66 12.27
N ARG A 149 34.83 10.78 12.92
CA ARG A 149 33.64 11.62 12.67
C ARG A 149 32.34 10.81 12.57
N ARG A 150 32.06 10.03 13.62
CA ARG A 150 30.90 9.13 13.67
C ARG A 150 30.16 9.18 15.01
N THR A 151 29.02 8.50 15.07
CA THR A 151 28.32 8.15 16.32
C THR A 151 27.98 6.65 16.30
N MET A 152 28.18 6.00 17.45
CA MET A 152 27.73 4.62 17.71
C MET A 152 26.43 4.58 18.55
N GLY A 153 25.86 5.75 18.88
CA GLY A 153 24.64 5.86 19.69
C GLY A 153 23.35 5.75 18.88
N ILE A 154 23.45 5.65 17.56
CA ILE A 154 22.32 5.65 16.62
C ILE A 154 22.51 4.50 15.63
N ALA A 155 21.49 3.65 15.54
CA ALA A 155 21.38 2.62 14.53
C ALA A 155 20.07 2.78 13.75
N SER A 156 20.08 2.36 12.49
CA SER A 156 18.91 2.37 11.61
C SER A 156 18.72 0.99 10.99
N LEU A 157 17.48 0.51 11.04
CA LEU A 157 17.05 -0.71 10.37
C LEU A 157 15.99 -0.32 9.34
N GLY A 158 16.43 -0.18 8.08
CA GLY A 158 15.62 0.29 6.97
C GLY A 158 14.86 -0.83 6.25
N GLY A 159 14.17 -0.45 5.17
CA GLY A 159 13.28 -1.37 4.47
C GLY A 159 13.47 -1.44 2.96
N ALA A 160 13.69 -2.64 2.44
CA ALA A 160 13.49 -3.01 1.04
C ALA A 160 12.02 -2.87 0.56
N THR A 161 11.10 -2.50 1.45
CA THR A 161 9.69 -2.22 1.17
C THR A 161 9.42 -0.75 0.89
N LEU A 162 10.42 0.12 1.06
CA LEU A 162 10.34 1.55 0.76
C LEU A 162 10.85 1.83 -0.65
N ASP A 163 10.51 3.00 -1.18
CA ASP A 163 10.98 3.41 -2.49
C ASP A 163 12.51 3.60 -2.49
N ASN A 164 13.13 3.54 -3.67
CA ASN A 164 14.58 3.70 -3.79
C ASN A 164 15.03 5.11 -3.36
N GLU A 165 14.21 6.10 -3.67
CA GLU A 165 14.43 7.50 -3.33
C GLU A 165 14.36 7.72 -1.82
N GLU A 166 13.39 7.08 -1.15
CA GLU A 166 13.27 7.11 0.31
C GLU A 166 14.45 6.41 0.98
N ASN A 167 14.83 5.23 0.49
CA ASN A 167 16.02 4.51 0.97
C ASN A 167 17.29 5.34 0.79
N TYR A 168 17.43 6.04 -0.33
CA TYR A 168 18.53 6.97 -0.57
C TYR A 168 18.54 8.11 0.46
N LEU A 169 17.39 8.75 0.71
CA LEU A 169 17.26 9.82 1.70
C LEU A 169 17.56 9.34 3.12
N ILE A 170 17.06 8.17 3.52
CA ILE A 170 17.36 7.54 4.80
C ILE A 170 18.87 7.32 4.90
N LYS A 171 19.49 6.68 3.91
CA LYS A 171 20.93 6.42 3.94
C LYS A 171 21.73 7.72 4.03
N LYS A 172 21.32 8.75 3.29
CA LYS A 172 21.96 10.08 3.31
C LYS A 172 21.84 10.73 4.68
N LEU A 173 20.65 10.75 5.28
CA LEU A 173 20.38 11.33 6.60
C LEU A 173 21.25 10.70 7.68
N PHE A 174 21.21 9.37 7.81
CA PHE A 174 21.94 8.67 8.85
C PHE A 174 23.46 8.77 8.66
N THR A 175 23.94 8.65 7.42
CA THR A 175 25.38 8.78 7.14
C THR A 175 25.88 10.21 7.37
N ALA A 176 25.12 11.24 6.99
CA ALA A 176 25.45 12.63 7.25
C ALA A 176 25.44 12.95 8.77
N ALA A 177 24.58 12.28 9.53
CA ALA A 177 24.59 12.34 10.98
C ALA A 177 25.80 11.60 11.61
N GLY A 178 26.60 10.88 10.82
CA GLY A 178 27.73 10.07 11.29
C GLY A 178 27.32 8.71 11.86
N ALA A 179 26.06 8.29 11.71
CA ALA A 179 25.65 6.94 12.09
C ALA A 179 26.18 5.92 11.07
N VAL A 180 26.86 4.90 11.57
CA VAL A 180 27.47 3.85 10.72
C VAL A 180 26.70 2.54 10.75
N GLN A 181 25.88 2.32 11.78
CA GLN A 181 25.07 1.12 11.96
C GLN A 181 23.76 1.25 11.16
N THR A 182 23.84 1.06 9.85
CA THR A 182 22.68 1.09 8.95
C THR A 182 22.57 -0.23 8.20
N GLU A 183 21.55 -1.01 8.53
CA GLU A 183 21.31 -2.34 7.95
C GLU A 183 19.86 -2.45 7.46
N ASN A 184 19.54 -3.49 6.69
CA ASN A 184 18.20 -3.80 6.20
C ASN A 184 18.03 -5.31 5.94
N GLN A 185 16.91 -5.70 5.33
CA GLN A 185 16.59 -7.09 5.01
C GLN A 185 17.58 -7.76 4.06
N ALA A 186 18.36 -7.03 3.25
CA ALA A 186 19.30 -7.63 2.31
C ALA A 186 20.49 -8.32 3.00
N ARG A 187 20.70 -8.05 4.30
CA ARG A 187 21.71 -8.73 5.12
C ARG A 187 21.24 -10.10 5.61
N ILE A 188 19.93 -10.27 5.82
CA ILE A 188 19.29 -11.46 6.42
C ILE A 188 18.94 -12.44 5.30
#